data_AF-A0A2N5KYR7-F1
#
_entry.id   AF-A0A2N5KYR7-F1
#
_cell.length_a   1.000
_cell.length_b   1.000
_cell.length_c   1.000
_cell.angle_alpha   90.00
_cell.angle_beta   90.00
_cell.angle_gamma   90.00
#
_symmetry.space_group_name_H-M   'P 1'
#
loop_
_entity.id
_entity.type
_entity.pdbx_description
1 polymer ?
#
loop_
_entity_poly.entity_id
_entity_poly.type
_entity_poly.pdbx_seq_one_letter_code
_entity_poly.pdbx_strand_id
1 'polypeptide(L)'
;MTSEPVTYLKNILAVQNISGLITSEGYDLIDQEKLVTNHNQAKILARLVKEVGTNNYNAGYAEGRAEQAFEDGKKMAEFMKGASQGE
;
A
#
# COMPACT_ATOMS: atom_id res chain seq x y z
N MET A 1 18.59 -11.81 17.69
CA MET A 1 17.29 -11.76 18.39
C MET A 1 16.73 -10.38 18.13
N THR A 2 15.51 -10.27 17.59
CA THR A 2 14.83 -8.99 17.37
C THR A 2 14.57 -8.28 18.70
N SER A 3 14.79 -6.97 18.79
CA SER A 3 14.51 -6.24 20.02
C SER A 3 13.03 -6.26 20.39
N GLU A 4 12.76 -6.09 21.68
CA GLU A 4 11.40 -6.06 22.22
C GLU A 4 10.53 -4.94 21.58
N PRO A 5 11.03 -3.70 21.37
CA PRO A 5 10.28 -2.66 20.68
C PRO A 5 9.93 -3.00 19.23
N VAL A 6 10.83 -3.65 18.50
CA VAL A 6 10.58 -4.09 17.11
C VAL A 6 9.57 -5.24 17.08
N THR A 7 9.63 -6.13 18.07
CA THR A 7 8.60 -7.17 18.26
C THR A 7 7.23 -6.56 18.56
N TYR A 8 7.19 -5.51 19.40
CA TYR A 8 5.97 -4.77 19.69
C TYR A 8 5.40 -4.08 18.45
N LEU A 9 6.24 -3.49 17.59
CA LEU A 9 5.84 -2.96 16.28
C LEU A 9 5.22 -4.03 15.39
N LYS A 10 5.86 -5.21 15.25
CA LYS A 10 5.33 -6.35 14.48
C LYS A 10 3.92 -6.73 14.95
N ASN A 11 3.70 -6.79 16.26
CA ASN A 11 2.41 -7.13 16.84
C ASN A 11 1.33 -6.08 16.56
N ILE A 12 1.65 -4.78 16.65
CA ILE A 12 0.69 -3.71 16.33
C ILE A 12 0.23 -3.83 14.87
N LEU A 13 1.16 -4.04 13.94
CA LEU A 13 0.85 -4.14 12.52
C LEU A 13 0.05 -5.41 12.19
N ALA A 14 0.33 -6.52 12.87
CA ALA A 14 -0.44 -7.75 12.74
C ALA A 14 -1.89 -7.58 13.21
N VAL A 15 -2.12 -6.97 14.39
CA VAL A 15 -3.48 -6.70 14.91
C VAL A 15 -4.28 -5.78 13.99
N GLN A 16 -3.60 -4.90 13.25
CA GLN A 16 -4.21 -3.99 12.29
C GLN A 16 -4.38 -4.60 10.88
N ASN A 17 -4.04 -5.87 10.67
CA ASN A 17 -4.07 -6.56 9.36
C ASN A 17 -3.22 -5.88 8.28
N ILE A 18 -2.10 -5.26 8.67
CA ILE A 18 -1.17 -4.56 7.78
C ILE A 18 0.28 -5.05 7.93
N SER A 19 0.46 -6.28 8.39
CA SER A 19 1.78 -6.92 8.57
C SER A 19 2.59 -7.00 7.28
N GLY A 20 1.95 -6.96 6.11
CA GLY A 20 2.62 -6.99 4.81
C GLY A 20 3.27 -5.67 4.37
N LEU A 21 3.09 -4.57 5.12
CA LEU A 21 3.63 -3.26 4.74
C LEU A 21 5.11 -3.06 5.10
N ILE A 22 5.68 -3.90 5.98
CA ILE A 22 7.11 -3.92 6.28
C ILE A 22 7.61 -5.35 6.01
N THR A 23 8.64 -5.46 5.18
CA THR A 23 9.29 -6.75 4.89
C THR A 23 10.10 -7.25 6.08
N SER A 24 10.49 -8.53 6.08
CA SER A 24 11.41 -9.08 7.09
C SER A 24 12.72 -8.29 7.15
N GLU A 25 13.31 -7.99 5.99
CA GLU A 25 14.52 -7.17 5.86
C GLU A 25 14.31 -5.75 6.42
N GLY A 26 13.15 -5.14 6.19
CA GLY A 26 12.81 -3.84 6.76
C GLY A 26 12.82 -3.86 8.29
N TYR A 27 12.30 -4.93 8.91
CA TYR A 27 12.39 -5.09 10.36
C TYR A 27 13.83 -5.30 10.85
N ASP A 28 14.64 -6.05 10.11
CA ASP A 28 16.03 -6.29 10.46
C ASP A 28 16.84 -4.99 10.42
N LEU A 29 16.61 -4.13 9.41
CA LEU A 29 17.21 -2.79 9.33
C LEU A 29 16.77 -1.88 10.47
N ILE A 30 15.47 -1.86 10.80
CA ILE A 30 14.95 -1.07 11.93
C ILE A 30 15.63 -1.47 13.24
N ASP A 31 15.87 -2.77 13.43
CA ASP A 31 16.49 -3.32 14.64
C ASP A 31 18.01 -3.04 14.68
N GLN A 32 18.70 -3.28 13.56
CA GLN A 32 20.14 -3.06 13.42
C GLN A 32 20.51 -1.58 13.62
N GLU A 33 19.79 -0.68 12.97
CA GLU A 33 20.05 0.77 13.00
C GLU A 33 19.43 1.45 14.24
N LYS A 34 18.77 0.68 15.11
CA LYS A 34 18.12 1.18 16.33
C LYS A 34 17.16 2.34 16.06
N LEU A 35 16.40 2.25 14.97
CA LEU A 35 15.40 3.27 14.61
C LEU A 35 14.18 3.21 15.54
N VAL A 36 13.88 2.03 16.10
CA VAL A 36 12.83 1.82 17.09
C VAL A 36 13.45 1.20 18.34
N THR A 37 13.60 2.01 19.39
CA THR A 37 14.24 1.63 20.66
C THR A 37 13.28 1.59 21.83
N ASN A 38 12.03 2.01 21.64
CA ASN A 38 10.99 1.99 22.66
C ASN A 38 9.58 1.85 22.07
N HIS A 39 8.60 1.55 22.92
CA HIS A 39 7.20 1.33 22.52
C HIS A 39 6.53 2.56 21.92
N ASN A 40 6.89 3.77 22.34
CA ASN A 40 6.29 4.98 21.77
C ASN A 40 6.74 5.18 20.32
N GLN A 41 8.02 4.95 20.02
CA GLN A 41 8.53 4.94 18.66
C GLN A 41 7.86 3.86 17.81
N ALA A 42 7.67 2.65 18.35
CA ALA A 42 6.93 1.58 17.66
C ALA A 42 5.49 1.99 17.33
N LYS A 43 4.77 2.63 18.26
CA LYS A 43 3.40 3.14 18.03
C LYS A 43 3.37 4.23 16.96
N ILE A 44 4.32 5.15 16.98
CA ILE A 44 4.42 6.23 15.99
C ILE A 44 4.69 5.63 14.61
N LEU A 45 5.69 4.74 14.49
CA LEU A 45 6.01 4.10 13.22
C LEU A 45 4.84 3.28 12.68
N ALA A 46 4.12 2.55 13.53
CA ALA A 46 2.92 1.83 13.11
C ALA A 46 1.84 2.75 12.51
N ARG A 47 1.65 3.95 13.09
CA ARG A 47 0.71 4.95 12.55
C ARG A 47 1.16 5.45 11.18
N LEU A 48 2.44 5.79 11.03
CA LEU A 48 3.00 6.27 9.76
C LEU A 48 2.88 5.21 8.65
N VAL A 49 3.19 3.95 8.98
CA VAL A 49 3.06 2.83 8.05
C VAL A 49 1.61 2.64 7.60
N LYS A 50 0.65 2.73 8.52
CA LYS A 50 -0.78 2.67 8.19
C LYS A 50 -1.20 3.83 7.28
N GLU A 51 -0.74 5.05 7.56
CA GLU A 51 -1.06 6.24 6.77
C GLU A 51 -0.57 6.11 5.34
N VAL A 52 0.71 5.74 5.16
CA VAL A 52 1.30 5.50 3.84
C VAL A 52 0.59 4.36 3.11
N GLY A 53 0.33 3.24 3.79
CA GLY A 53 -0.39 2.10 3.22
C GLY A 53 -1.80 2.45 2.74
N THR A 54 -2.53 3.26 3.52
CA THR A 54 -3.89 3.72 3.18
C THR A 54 -3.87 4.67 1.98
N ASN A 55 -2.93 5.61 1.95
CA ASN A 55 -2.78 6.56 0.85
C ASN A 55 -2.42 5.84 -0.46
N ASN A 56 -1.52 4.86 -0.41
CA ASN A 56 -1.13 4.08 -1.59
C ASN A 56 -2.26 3.20 -2.11
N TYR A 57 -3.04 2.56 -1.23
CA TYR A 57 -4.21 1.78 -1.62
C TYR A 57 -5.26 2.65 -2.34
N ASN A 58 -5.54 3.83 -1.78
CA ASN A 58 -6.51 4.76 -2.37
C ASN A 58 -6.04 5.33 -3.71
N ALA A 59 -4.74 5.62 -3.86
CA ALA A 59 -4.15 6.07 -5.11
C ALA A 59 -4.24 4.98 -6.19
N GLY A 60 -3.80 3.75 -5.89
CA GLY A 60 -3.85 2.64 -6.84
C GLY A 60 -5.28 2.27 -7.25
N TYR A 61 -6.25 2.34 -6.33
CA TYR A 61 -7.66 2.12 -6.65
C TYR A 61 -8.25 3.23 -7.54
N ALA A 62 -7.83 4.48 -7.35
CA ALA A 62 -8.24 5.60 -8.21
C ALA A 62 -7.64 5.48 -9.61
N GLU A 63 -6.35 5.15 -9.71
CA GLU A 63 -5.65 4.93 -10.98
C GLU A 63 -6.25 3.76 -11.76
N GLY A 64 -6.49 2.61 -11.12
CA GLY A 64 -7.09 1.45 -11.78
C GLY A 64 -8.50 1.72 -12.33
N ARG A 65 -9.30 2.55 -11.64
CA ARG A 65 -10.60 2.99 -12.17
C ARG A 65 -10.46 3.94 -13.36
N ALA A 66 -9.47 4.83 -13.33
CA ALA A 66 -9.21 5.74 -14.44
C ALA A 66 -8.75 4.98 -15.70
N GLU A 67 -7.89 3.97 -15.53
CA GLU A 67 -7.40 3.13 -16.63
C GLU A 67 -8.52 2.28 -17.25
N GLN A 68 -9.39 1.69 -16.43
CA GLN A 68 -10.57 0.97 -16.92
C GLN A 68 -11.52 1.89 -17.71
N ALA A 69 -11.82 3.07 -17.16
CA ALA A 69 -12.69 4.04 -17.84
C ALA A 69 -12.11 4.51 -19.19
N PHE A 70 -10.78 4.65 -19.27
CA PHE A 70 -10.09 4.99 -20.52
C PHE A 70 -10.21 3.87 -21.56
N GLU A 71 -9.93 2.62 -21.18
CA GLU A 71 -10.04 1.46 -22.08
C GLU A 71 -11.47 1.22 -22.57
N ASP A 72 -12.46 1.40 -21.69
CA ASP A 72 -13.87 1.29 -22.07
C ASP A 72 -14.28 2.42 -23.05
N GLY A 73 -13.80 3.64 -22.82
CA GLY A 73 -14.01 4.77 -23.74
C GLY A 73 -13.39 4.53 -25.12
N LYS A 74 -12.19 3.94 -25.16
CA LYS A 74 -11.51 3.57 -26.41
C LYS A 74 -12.28 2.52 -27.20
N LYS A 75 -12.74 1.44 -26.55
CA LYS A 75 -13.58 0.41 -27.18
C LYS A 75 -14.88 0.96 -27.73
N MET A 76 -15.54 1.87 -27.00
CA MET A 76 -16.75 2.54 -27.48
C MET A 76 -16.48 3.39 -28.73
N ALA A 77 -15.37 4.14 -28.76
CA ALA A 77 -15.00 4.92 -29.93
C ALA A 77 -14.69 4.05 -31.16
N GLU A 78 -14.04 2.90 -30.97
CA GLU A 78 -13.81 1.91 -32.02
C GLU A 78 -15.11 1.30 -32.54
N PHE A 79 -16.04 0.95 -31.64
CA PHE A 79 -17.37 0.46 -32.01
C PHE A 79 -18.16 1.48 -32.84
N MET A 80 -18.14 2.76 -32.45
CA MET A 80 -18.82 3.83 -33.19
C MET A 80 -18.21 4.07 -34.58
N LYS A 81 -16.88 3.97 -34.72
CA LYS A 81 -16.21 4.05 -36.03
C LYS A 81 -16.56 2.86 -36.94
N GLY A 82 -16.64 1.66 -36.39
CA GLY A 82 -17.06 0.46 -37.13
C GLY A 82 -18.53 0.52 -37.57
N ALA A 83 -19.40 1.07 -36.73
CA ALA A 83 -20.82 1.27 -37.04
C ALA A 83 -21.06 2.33 -38.13
N SER A 84 -20.20 3.35 -38.24
CA SER A 84 -20.35 4.41 -39.26
C SER A 84 -19.75 4.07 -40.64
N GLN A 85 -19.10 2.92 -40.80
CA GLN A 85 -18.54 2.46 -42.09
C GLN A 85 -19.38 1.35 -42.74
N GLY A 86 -20.49 0.96 -42.12
CA GLY A 86 -21.43 -0.06 -42.61
C GLY A 86 -22.72 0.50 -43.22
N GLU A 87 -22.83 1.82 -43.42
CA GLU A 87 -23.91 2.48 -44.18
C GLU A 87 -23.46 2.84 -45.60
#